data_AF-G4ZAB2-F1
#
_entry.id   AF-G4ZAB2-F1
#
_cell.length_a   1.000
_cell.length_b   1.000
_cell.length_c   1.000
_cell.angle_alpha   90.00
_cell.angle_beta   90.00
_cell.angle_gamma   90.00
#
_symmetry.space_group_name_H-M   'P 1'
#
loop_
_entity.id
_entity.type
_entity.pdbx_description
1 polymer ?
#
loop_
_entity_poly.entity_id
_entity_poly.type
_entity_poly.pdbx_seq_one_letter_code
_entity_poly.pdbx_strand_id
1 'polypeptide(L)'
;MVCNNQELETPTGHSWPPPVLKKPAASTRTQQKREEDEERKPSERSSTGASSLALDSSVSFDLEADDNDNDIADETQMLHDMADNMIGRNVPFNTPFGVKAQVYADYTASGKSLECIERFIHDHVMPTYGNTHTTTSVTGLQTTSFREEARHIIANAVNARASKDVVIFAGQGCTSAINKLVTALGINKGRRRHRASKRPVIFTCPFSHHSNLLPWRESPCADEVQIPEAEGGGLDLEELERQLQRHQNRPLKIGSFAAASNLTGMLIDVDEVSKLLHKYGALACWDYATCA
;
A
#
# COMPACT_ATOMS: atom_id res chain seq x y z
N MET A 1 0.36 43.42 -0.26
CA MET A 1 1.61 43.11 -0.98
C MET A 1 1.22 42.08 -2.03
N VAL A 2 1.02 42.54 -3.26
CA VAL A 2 0.52 41.74 -4.39
C VAL A 2 1.74 41.18 -5.10
N CYS A 3 1.87 39.86 -5.18
CA CYS A 3 2.90 39.21 -5.98
C CYS A 3 2.29 38.76 -7.32
N ASN A 4 2.95 39.20 -8.39
CA ASN A 4 2.64 38.99 -9.80
C ASN A 4 2.49 37.50 -10.16
N ASN A 5 1.43 37.20 -10.91
CA ASN A 5 1.41 36.09 -11.86
C ASN A 5 2.17 36.54 -13.11
N GLN A 6 3.33 35.95 -13.39
CA GLN A 6 3.87 35.90 -14.75
C GLN A 6 3.46 34.55 -15.34
N GLU A 7 2.47 34.60 -16.23
CA GLU A 7 2.13 33.50 -17.13
C GLU A 7 3.32 33.28 -18.08
N LEU A 8 3.85 32.05 -18.08
CA LEU A 8 4.75 31.57 -19.12
C LEU A 8 3.90 31.28 -20.36
N GLU A 9 4.05 32.11 -21.39
CA GLU A 9 3.47 31.87 -22.71
C GLU A 9 4.00 30.56 -23.29
N THR A 10 3.12 29.58 -23.50
CA THR A 10 3.41 28.38 -24.29
C THR A 10 3.33 28.73 -25.78
N PRO A 11 4.37 28.46 -26.60
CA PRO A 11 4.26 28.62 -28.05
C PRO A 11 3.25 27.61 -28.60
N THR A 12 2.12 28.11 -29.06
CA THR A 12 1.11 27.38 -29.81
C THR A 12 1.67 27.04 -31.18
N GLY A 13 1.75 25.74 -31.52
CA GLY A 13 2.10 25.39 -32.89
C GLY A 13 2.52 23.97 -33.23
N HIS A 14 2.07 22.92 -32.54
CA HIS A 14 2.06 21.56 -33.12
C HIS A 14 0.93 20.74 -32.50
N SER A 15 -0.20 20.62 -33.20
CA SER A 15 -1.24 19.65 -32.87
C SER A 15 -0.72 18.25 -33.18
N TRP A 16 -0.42 17.46 -32.16
CA TRP A 16 -0.18 16.02 -32.33
C TRP A 16 -1.52 15.35 -32.67
N PRO A 17 -1.60 14.52 -33.74
CA PRO A 17 -2.82 13.76 -33.98
C PRO A 17 -3.03 12.75 -32.83
N PRO A 18 -4.28 12.49 -32.41
CA PRO A 18 -4.56 11.50 -31.38
C PRO A 18 -4.10 10.10 -31.84
N PRO A 19 -3.63 9.24 -30.92
CA PRO A 19 -3.20 7.90 -31.26
C PRO A 19 -4.38 7.09 -31.83
N VAL A 20 -4.18 6.51 -33.01
CA VAL A 20 -5.15 5.61 -33.65
C VAL A 20 -5.06 4.25 -32.97
N LEU A 21 -5.98 3.98 -32.03
CA LEU A 21 -6.18 2.64 -31.48
C LEU A 21 -6.77 1.74 -32.58
N LYS A 22 -5.97 0.81 -33.10
CA LYS A 22 -6.49 -0.28 -33.95
C LYS A 22 -7.32 -1.22 -33.06
N LYS A 23 -8.61 -1.39 -33.39
CA LYS A 23 -9.49 -2.38 -32.74
C LYS A 23 -8.89 -3.78 -32.87
N PRO A 24 -8.90 -4.62 -31.82
CA PRO A 24 -8.48 -6.00 -31.93
C PRO A 24 -9.44 -6.79 -32.84
N ALA A 25 -8.88 -7.66 -33.67
CA ALA A 25 -9.64 -8.56 -34.54
C ALA A 25 -10.46 -9.55 -33.70
N ALA A 26 -11.74 -9.71 -34.04
CA ALA A 26 -12.63 -10.65 -33.39
C ALA A 26 -12.16 -12.09 -33.67
N SER A 27 -11.80 -12.82 -32.61
CA SER A 27 -11.55 -14.27 -32.64
C SER A 27 -12.89 -15.00 -32.57
N THR A 28 -13.37 -15.52 -33.70
CA THR A 28 -14.48 -16.48 -33.76
C THR A 28 -14.02 -17.82 -33.19
N ARG A 29 -14.42 -18.15 -31.95
CA ARG A 29 -14.17 -19.46 -31.35
C ARG A 29 -15.47 -20.29 -31.40
N THR A 30 -15.45 -21.32 -32.23
CA THR A 30 -16.50 -22.32 -32.41
C THR A 30 -16.74 -23.08 -31.11
N GLN A 31 -17.94 -23.00 -30.53
CA GLN A 31 -18.39 -23.85 -29.43
C GLN A 31 -18.77 -25.23 -29.97
N GLN A 32 -18.03 -26.27 -29.58
CA GLN A 32 -18.51 -27.65 -29.63
C GLN A 32 -19.09 -28.02 -28.26
N LYS A 33 -20.41 -28.23 -28.25
CA LYS A 33 -21.19 -28.90 -27.22
C LYS A 33 -20.60 -30.29 -26.94
N ARG A 34 -20.35 -30.62 -25.67
CA ARG A 34 -20.30 -32.01 -25.20
C ARG A 34 -21.45 -32.21 -24.23
N GLU A 35 -22.19 -33.27 -24.50
CA GLU A 35 -23.42 -33.71 -23.85
C GLU A 35 -23.14 -34.25 -22.44
N GLU A 36 -24.20 -34.17 -21.64
CA GLU A 36 -24.33 -34.60 -20.26
C GLU A 36 -24.32 -36.13 -20.15
N ASP A 37 -23.66 -36.66 -19.11
CA ASP A 37 -23.89 -38.02 -18.61
C ASP A 37 -24.40 -37.91 -17.15
N GLU A 38 -25.68 -38.20 -16.97
CA GLU A 38 -26.31 -38.61 -15.70
C GLU A 38 -26.21 -40.14 -15.58
N GLU A 39 -25.63 -40.67 -14.49
CA GLU A 39 -26.34 -41.56 -13.54
C GLU A 39 -25.44 -42.27 -12.50
N ARG A 40 -25.96 -42.30 -11.25
CA ARG A 40 -25.85 -43.31 -10.17
C ARG A 40 -24.87 -43.13 -8.99
N LYS A 41 -25.50 -42.93 -7.82
CA LYS A 41 -25.07 -43.07 -6.40
C LYS A 41 -24.97 -44.56 -5.96
N PRO A 42 -24.86 -44.91 -4.65
CA PRO A 42 -23.70 -44.83 -3.74
C PRO A 42 -23.41 -46.19 -3.05
N SER A 43 -22.30 -46.34 -2.31
CA SER A 43 -22.19 -47.42 -1.32
C SER A 43 -21.42 -47.00 -0.07
N GLU A 44 -22.14 -46.96 1.06
CA GLU A 44 -21.61 -46.94 2.42
C GLU A 44 -20.94 -48.27 2.78
N ARG A 45 -19.90 -48.22 3.62
CA ARG A 45 -19.65 -49.21 4.67
C ARG A 45 -18.81 -48.61 5.80
N SER A 46 -19.28 -48.83 7.02
CA SER A 46 -18.67 -48.49 8.29
C SER A 46 -17.82 -49.64 8.84
N SER A 47 -16.81 -49.30 9.65
CA SER A 47 -16.31 -50.07 10.81
C SER A 47 -15.16 -49.27 11.46
N THR A 48 -15.38 -48.54 12.56
CA THR A 48 -15.10 -48.93 13.96
C THR A 48 -13.75 -49.61 14.20
N GLY A 49 -12.91 -49.00 15.05
CA GLY A 49 -11.77 -49.66 15.69
C GLY A 49 -10.83 -48.69 16.38
N ALA A 50 -11.06 -48.40 17.66
CA ALA A 50 -10.11 -47.71 18.53
C ALA A 50 -9.08 -48.71 19.10
N SER A 51 -7.80 -48.31 19.16
CA SER A 51 -6.86 -48.78 20.18
C SER A 51 -5.65 -47.84 20.26
N SER A 52 -5.44 -47.29 21.45
CA SER A 52 -4.23 -46.64 21.92
C SER A 52 -3.03 -47.59 21.98
N LEU A 53 -1.82 -47.09 21.76
CA LEU A 53 -0.60 -47.42 22.54
C LEU A 53 0.45 -46.32 22.30
N ALA A 54 1.18 -46.00 23.36
CA ALA A 54 2.09 -44.86 23.47
C ALA A 54 3.57 -45.23 23.22
N LEU A 55 4.37 -44.17 23.09
CA LEU A 55 5.82 -44.02 23.33
C LEU A 55 6.80 -44.16 22.15
N ASP A 56 7.30 -42.97 21.77
CA ASP A 56 8.71 -42.55 21.76
C ASP A 56 9.68 -43.20 20.76
N SER A 57 10.08 -42.41 19.78
CA SER A 57 11.48 -42.34 19.34
C SER A 57 11.70 -41.08 18.49
N SER A 58 12.54 -40.18 19.02
CA SER A 58 13.31 -39.14 18.33
C SER A 58 13.41 -39.29 16.80
N VAL A 59 12.86 -38.33 16.06
CA VAL A 59 13.17 -38.12 14.63
C VAL A 59 13.96 -36.83 14.52
N SER A 60 15.14 -36.97 13.93
CA SER A 60 16.09 -35.93 13.59
C SER A 60 15.42 -34.79 12.83
N PHE A 61 15.77 -33.56 13.19
CA PHE A 61 15.43 -32.37 12.42
C PHE A 61 16.46 -32.29 11.28
N ASP A 62 16.22 -33.06 10.22
CA ASP A 62 16.94 -32.89 8.97
C ASP A 62 16.39 -31.63 8.30
N LEU A 63 17.20 -30.57 8.32
CA LEU A 63 17.01 -29.35 7.53
C LEU A 63 17.21 -29.74 6.05
N GLU A 64 16.15 -30.25 5.43
CA GLU A 64 16.12 -30.34 3.97
C GLU A 64 15.85 -28.95 3.40
N ALA A 65 16.87 -28.42 2.75
CA ALA A 65 16.77 -27.28 1.85
C ALA A 65 16.13 -27.78 0.55
N ASP A 66 14.81 -27.71 0.43
CA ASP A 66 14.12 -28.04 -0.85
C ASP A 66 12.86 -27.20 -1.14
N ASP A 67 12.45 -26.26 -0.27
CA ASP A 67 11.29 -25.37 -0.54
C ASP A 67 11.65 -24.10 -1.35
N ASN A 68 12.93 -23.73 -1.44
CA ASN A 68 13.33 -22.40 -1.91
C ASN A 68 13.31 -22.23 -3.45
N ASP A 69 13.51 -23.29 -4.22
CA ASP A 69 13.54 -23.22 -5.69
C ASP A 69 12.14 -23.14 -6.32
N ASN A 70 11.14 -23.74 -5.65
CA ASN A 70 9.76 -23.75 -6.14
C ASN A 70 9.06 -22.41 -5.86
N ASP A 71 9.36 -21.78 -4.72
CA ASP A 71 8.86 -20.46 -4.35
C ASP A 71 9.41 -19.35 -5.28
N ILE A 72 10.69 -19.41 -5.65
CA ILE A 72 11.30 -18.44 -6.58
C ILE A 72 10.72 -18.58 -8.00
N ALA A 73 10.44 -19.80 -8.44
CA ALA A 73 9.80 -20.04 -9.74
C ALA A 73 8.38 -19.48 -9.79
N ASP A 74 7.62 -19.61 -8.70
CA ASP A 74 6.25 -19.07 -8.56
C ASP A 74 6.24 -17.54 -8.53
N GLU A 75 7.14 -16.90 -7.77
CA GLU A 75 7.29 -15.44 -7.76
C GLU A 75 7.66 -14.90 -9.15
N THR A 76 8.59 -15.56 -9.84
CA THR A 76 9.01 -15.14 -11.19
C THR A 76 7.84 -15.24 -12.18
N GLN A 77 7.05 -16.31 -12.09
CA GLN A 77 5.86 -16.48 -12.92
C GLN A 77 4.81 -15.40 -12.62
N MET A 78 4.57 -15.10 -11.35
CA MET A 78 3.65 -14.02 -10.94
C MET A 78 4.07 -12.66 -11.50
N LEU A 79 5.36 -12.34 -11.47
CA LEU A 79 5.88 -11.09 -12.04
C LEU A 79 5.68 -11.03 -13.57
N HIS A 80 5.88 -12.16 -14.26
CA HIS A 80 5.59 -12.26 -15.69
C HIS A 80 4.11 -12.05 -15.99
N ASP A 81 3.23 -12.68 -15.22
CA ASP A 81 1.78 -12.54 -15.38
C ASP A 81 1.32 -11.10 -15.14
N MET A 82 1.83 -10.43 -14.11
CA MET A 82 1.59 -9.00 -13.85
C MET A 82 2.06 -8.13 -15.01
N ALA A 83 3.26 -8.39 -15.51
CA ALA A 83 3.81 -7.64 -16.62
C ALA A 83 2.98 -7.86 -17.90
N ASP A 84 2.53 -9.08 -18.18
CA ASP A 84 1.70 -9.40 -19.35
C ASP A 84 0.28 -8.80 -19.23
N ASN A 85 -0.20 -8.63 -17.99
CA ASN A 85 -1.47 -8.01 -17.69
C ASN A 85 -1.45 -6.46 -17.76
N MET A 86 -0.27 -5.84 -17.81
CA MET A 86 -0.14 -4.39 -17.83
C MET A 86 -0.70 -3.76 -19.11
N ILE A 87 -1.68 -2.87 -18.93
CA ILE A 87 -2.29 -2.12 -20.04
C ILE A 87 -1.26 -1.16 -20.63
N GLY A 88 -1.09 -1.23 -21.95
CA GLY A 88 -0.20 -0.35 -22.68
C GLY A 88 1.29 -0.71 -22.58
N ARG A 89 1.61 -1.92 -22.10
CA ARG A 89 2.99 -2.44 -22.15
C ARG A 89 3.50 -2.44 -23.59
N ASN A 90 4.73 -1.96 -23.76
CA ASN A 90 5.43 -1.90 -25.05
C ASN A 90 4.67 -1.15 -26.15
N VAL A 91 3.73 -0.26 -25.81
CA VAL A 91 3.04 0.57 -26.81
C VAL A 91 4.09 1.33 -27.62
N PRO A 92 4.07 1.21 -28.96
CA PRO A 92 5.04 1.87 -29.80
C PRO A 92 4.81 3.38 -29.80
N PHE A 93 5.88 4.16 -29.77
CA PHE A 93 5.83 5.61 -29.95
C PHE A 93 6.92 6.08 -30.91
N ASN A 94 6.66 7.21 -31.58
CA ASN A 94 7.58 7.79 -32.54
C ASN A 94 8.66 8.59 -31.81
N THR A 95 9.91 8.34 -32.16
CA THR A 95 11.07 9.12 -31.71
C THR A 95 11.83 9.66 -32.92
N PRO A 96 12.73 10.64 -32.74
CA PRO A 96 13.68 11.06 -33.78
C PRO A 96 14.55 9.90 -34.34
N PHE A 97 14.64 8.79 -33.62
CA PHE A 97 15.42 7.60 -33.99
C PHE A 97 14.53 6.42 -34.44
N GLY A 98 13.32 6.72 -34.92
CA GLY A 98 12.34 5.73 -35.37
C GLY A 98 11.35 5.30 -34.28
N VAL A 99 10.57 4.27 -34.58
CA VAL A 99 9.57 3.72 -33.66
C VAL A 99 10.29 2.95 -32.55
N LYS A 100 9.94 3.25 -31.29
CA LYS A 100 10.45 2.56 -30.10
C LYS A 100 9.30 2.05 -29.24
N ALA A 101 9.54 0.96 -28.52
CA ALA A 101 8.60 0.49 -27.51
C ALA A 101 8.69 1.38 -26.27
N GLN A 102 7.56 1.77 -25.70
CA GLN A 102 7.54 2.48 -24.42
C GLN A 102 7.99 1.54 -23.29
N VAL A 103 9.03 1.97 -22.57
CA VAL A 103 9.47 1.37 -21.32
C VAL A 103 9.11 2.33 -20.19
N TYR A 104 8.29 1.87 -19.25
CA TYR A 104 7.94 2.63 -18.06
C TYR A 104 8.85 2.21 -16.91
N ALA A 105 9.57 3.18 -16.34
CA ALA A 105 10.55 2.96 -15.27
C ALA A 105 10.38 3.96 -14.11
N ASP A 106 9.16 4.51 -13.97
CA ASP A 106 8.80 5.54 -12.98
C ASP A 106 7.75 5.01 -11.98
N TYR A 107 7.85 3.72 -11.64
CA TYR A 107 6.89 3.02 -10.78
C TYR A 107 6.84 3.58 -9.35
N THR A 108 7.93 4.20 -8.89
CA THR A 108 7.98 4.88 -7.59
C THR A 108 7.07 6.12 -7.55
N ALA A 109 6.75 6.71 -8.71
CA ALA A 109 5.81 7.81 -8.79
C ALA A 109 4.36 7.32 -8.89
N SER A 110 4.10 6.29 -9.69
CA SER A 110 2.77 5.66 -9.82
C SER A 110 2.84 4.29 -10.49
N GLY A 111 1.97 3.37 -10.07
CA GLY A 111 1.71 2.14 -10.80
C GLY A 111 1.00 2.38 -12.14
N LYS A 112 1.07 1.36 -13.02
CA LYS A 112 0.29 1.28 -14.28
C LYS A 112 -0.97 0.44 -14.07
N SER A 113 -2.02 0.71 -14.86
CA SER A 113 -3.24 -0.10 -14.85
C SER A 113 -2.97 -1.55 -15.29
N LEU A 114 -3.59 -2.48 -14.58
CA LEU A 114 -3.60 -3.91 -14.89
C LEU A 114 -4.98 -4.28 -15.46
N GLU A 115 -4.99 -4.97 -16.60
CA GLU A 115 -6.21 -5.40 -17.29
C GLU A 115 -7.15 -6.20 -16.39
N CYS A 116 -6.62 -7.04 -15.49
CA CYS A 116 -7.43 -7.84 -14.57
C CYS A 116 -8.22 -6.95 -13.59
N ILE A 117 -7.61 -5.86 -13.10
CA ILE A 117 -8.25 -4.91 -12.18
C ILE A 117 -9.33 -4.13 -12.93
N GLU A 118 -8.99 -3.57 -14.09
CA GLU A 118 -9.91 -2.76 -14.88
C GLU A 118 -11.12 -3.59 -15.35
N ARG A 119 -10.89 -4.83 -15.78
CA ARG A 119 -11.97 -5.76 -16.15
C ARG A 119 -12.81 -6.15 -14.95
N PHE A 120 -12.23 -6.38 -13.77
CA PHE A 120 -13.02 -6.69 -12.59
C PHE A 120 -13.94 -5.53 -12.21
N ILE A 121 -13.42 -4.30 -12.24
CA ILE A 121 -14.22 -3.10 -11.99
C ILE A 121 -15.35 -3.00 -13.01
N HIS A 122 -15.05 -3.14 -14.31
CA HIS A 122 -16.03 -3.03 -15.39
C HIS A 122 -17.11 -4.13 -15.33
N ASP A 123 -16.70 -5.39 -15.19
CA ASP A 123 -17.58 -6.56 -15.34
C ASP A 123 -18.33 -6.89 -14.05
N HIS A 124 -17.77 -6.59 -12.86
CA HIS A 124 -18.34 -7.00 -11.57
C HIS A 124 -18.76 -5.85 -10.65
N VAL A 125 -18.05 -4.72 -10.66
CA VAL A 125 -18.37 -3.60 -9.74
C VAL A 125 -19.39 -2.65 -10.36
N MET A 126 -19.12 -2.17 -11.57
CA MET A 126 -19.93 -1.15 -12.26
C MET A 126 -21.40 -1.54 -12.46
N PRO A 127 -21.77 -2.78 -12.86
CA PRO A 127 -23.17 -3.12 -13.15
C PRO A 127 -24.10 -3.00 -11.95
N THR A 128 -23.57 -3.17 -10.74
CA THR A 128 -24.35 -3.13 -9.49
C THR A 128 -23.96 -1.97 -8.59
N TYR A 129 -23.20 -0.99 -9.09
CA TYR A 129 -22.76 0.13 -8.30
C TYR A 129 -23.94 0.96 -7.78
N GLY A 130 -23.93 1.27 -6.49
CA GLY A 130 -24.94 2.07 -5.82
C GLY A 130 -24.38 2.76 -4.57
N ASN A 131 -25.09 3.77 -4.08
CA ASN A 131 -24.67 4.46 -2.88
C ASN A 131 -24.77 3.52 -1.65
N THR A 132 -23.69 3.40 -0.88
CA THR A 132 -23.62 2.56 0.32
C THR A 132 -24.59 2.99 1.43
N HIS A 133 -25.13 4.21 1.37
CA HIS A 133 -26.12 4.69 2.35
C HIS A 133 -27.55 4.24 2.05
N THR A 134 -27.81 3.63 0.90
CA THR A 134 -29.14 3.13 0.51
C THR A 134 -29.21 1.62 0.72
N THR A 135 -29.49 1.21 1.96
CA THR A 135 -29.47 -0.21 2.37
C THR A 135 -30.69 -1.01 1.89
N THR A 136 -31.68 -0.36 1.28
CA THR A 136 -32.90 -1.00 0.76
C THR A 136 -32.79 -1.42 -0.71
N SER A 137 -31.73 -1.00 -1.43
CA SER A 137 -31.50 -1.42 -2.82
C SER A 137 -30.46 -2.54 -2.90
N VAL A 138 -30.63 -3.43 -3.88
CA VAL A 138 -29.65 -4.48 -4.21
C VAL A 138 -28.28 -3.86 -4.50
N THR A 139 -28.25 -2.74 -5.23
CA THR A 139 -27.01 -2.05 -5.61
C THR A 139 -26.27 -1.43 -4.41
N GLY A 140 -27.01 -0.87 -3.44
CA GLY A 140 -26.42 -0.31 -2.22
C GLY A 140 -25.88 -1.38 -1.27
N LEU A 141 -26.62 -2.49 -1.12
CA LEU A 141 -26.14 -3.66 -0.38
C LEU A 141 -24.88 -4.26 -1.02
N GLN A 142 -24.89 -4.45 -2.35
CA GLN A 142 -23.75 -5.02 -3.07
C GLN A 142 -22.50 -4.14 -2.94
N THR A 143 -22.63 -2.82 -3.13
CA THR A 143 -21.49 -1.89 -3.00
C THR A 143 -20.94 -1.86 -1.57
N THR A 144 -21.82 -2.00 -0.57
CA THR A 144 -21.41 -2.10 0.84
C THR A 144 -20.63 -3.39 1.10
N SER A 145 -21.09 -4.52 0.53
CA SER A 145 -20.38 -5.80 0.61
C SER A 145 -18.98 -5.72 0.00
N PHE A 146 -18.84 -5.18 -1.21
CA PHE A 146 -17.53 -4.98 -1.84
C PHE A 146 -16.58 -4.13 -0.99
N ARG A 147 -17.10 -3.09 -0.35
CA ARG A 147 -16.31 -2.21 0.52
C ARG A 147 -15.80 -2.93 1.76
N GLU A 148 -16.60 -3.77 2.40
CA GLU A 148 -16.19 -4.52 3.59
C GLU A 148 -15.30 -5.72 3.23
N GLU A 149 -15.54 -6.38 2.10
CA GLU A 149 -14.64 -7.40 1.56
C GLU A 149 -13.25 -6.81 1.25
N ALA A 150 -13.19 -5.67 0.56
CA ALA A 150 -11.93 -4.96 0.33
C ALA A 150 -11.23 -4.59 1.65
N ARG A 151 -11.99 -4.20 2.69
CA ARG A 151 -11.42 -3.92 4.02
C ARG A 151 -10.79 -5.18 4.63
N HIS A 152 -11.45 -6.33 4.52
CA HIS A 152 -10.93 -7.61 5.02
C HIS A 152 -9.69 -8.06 4.24
N ILE A 153 -9.69 -7.94 2.92
CA ILE A 153 -8.53 -8.27 2.08
C ILE A 153 -7.32 -7.45 2.51
N ILE A 154 -7.49 -6.12 2.66
CA ILE A 154 -6.41 -5.23 3.11
C ILE A 154 -5.95 -5.57 4.53
N ALA A 155 -6.89 -5.84 5.45
CA ALA A 155 -6.56 -6.23 6.82
C ALA A 155 -5.69 -7.49 6.84
N ASN A 156 -6.04 -8.51 6.07
CA ASN A 156 -5.28 -9.74 5.97
C ASN A 156 -3.91 -9.51 5.32
N ALA A 157 -3.84 -8.72 4.24
CA ALA A 157 -2.58 -8.42 3.55
C ALA A 157 -1.55 -7.73 4.44
N VAL A 158 -2.00 -6.94 5.43
CA VAL A 158 -1.12 -6.27 6.41
C VAL A 158 -1.08 -6.97 7.76
N ASN A 159 -1.58 -8.20 7.86
CA ASN A 159 -1.65 -8.99 9.10
C ASN A 159 -2.35 -8.28 10.28
N ALA A 160 -3.34 -7.44 10.00
CA ALA A 160 -4.13 -6.74 11.01
C ALA A 160 -5.00 -7.72 11.81
N ARG A 161 -4.97 -7.61 13.14
CA ARG A 161 -5.78 -8.44 14.04
C ARG A 161 -7.16 -7.85 14.18
N ALA A 162 -8.18 -8.60 13.77
CA ALA A 162 -9.58 -8.17 13.79
C ALA A 162 -10.07 -7.64 15.16
N SER A 163 -9.48 -8.08 16.28
CA SER A 163 -9.86 -7.66 17.64
C SER A 163 -9.17 -6.39 18.13
N LYS A 164 -8.11 -5.91 17.48
CA LYS A 164 -7.24 -4.84 17.99
C LYS A 164 -6.91 -3.76 16.98
N ASP A 165 -6.90 -4.11 15.70
CA ASP A 165 -6.41 -3.26 14.63
C ASP A 165 -7.58 -2.84 13.72
N VAL A 166 -7.49 -1.66 13.12
CA VAL A 166 -8.58 -1.08 12.32
C VAL A 166 -8.04 -0.60 10.99
N VAL A 167 -8.70 -1.00 9.90
CA VAL A 167 -8.43 -0.50 8.55
C VAL A 167 -9.37 0.66 8.25
N ILE A 168 -8.79 1.84 8.01
CA ILE A 168 -9.55 3.07 7.72
C ILE A 168 -9.31 3.48 6.27
N PHE A 169 -10.39 3.58 5.50
CA PHE A 169 -10.31 4.16 4.15
C PHE A 169 -10.14 5.67 4.25
N ALA A 170 -8.93 6.12 3.94
CA ALA A 170 -8.49 7.49 4.15
C ALA A 170 -8.77 8.45 2.99
N GLY A 171 -9.42 8.00 1.92
CA GLY A 171 -9.64 8.82 0.72
C GLY A 171 -8.51 8.60 -0.29
N GLN A 172 -7.86 9.68 -0.73
CA GLN A 172 -6.90 9.64 -1.84
C GLN A 172 -5.45 9.60 -1.32
N GLY A 173 -4.82 8.43 -1.38
CA GLY A 173 -3.40 8.20 -1.07
C GLY A 173 -2.96 8.47 0.38
N CYS A 174 -1.66 8.32 0.63
CA CYS A 174 -1.04 8.50 1.96
C CYS A 174 -1.19 9.94 2.48
N THR A 175 -1.21 10.95 1.61
CA THR A 175 -1.46 12.35 1.98
C THR A 175 -2.78 12.52 2.73
N SER A 176 -3.86 11.89 2.25
CA SER A 176 -5.17 12.00 2.93
C SER A 176 -5.16 11.24 4.26
N ALA A 177 -4.44 10.12 4.35
CA ALA A 177 -4.29 9.34 5.58
C ALA A 177 -3.59 10.13 6.68
N ILE A 178 -2.46 10.77 6.37
CA ILE A 178 -1.69 11.55 7.34
C ILE A 178 -2.48 12.77 7.81
N ASN A 179 -3.14 13.49 6.90
CA ASN A 179 -3.99 14.62 7.29
C ASN A 179 -5.18 14.21 8.17
N LYS A 180 -5.79 13.04 7.90
CA LYS A 180 -6.83 12.47 8.77
C LYS A 180 -6.27 12.10 10.14
N LEU A 181 -5.08 11.49 10.21
CA LEU A 181 -4.40 11.16 11.45
C LEU A 181 -4.13 12.41 12.30
N VAL A 182 -3.51 13.44 11.71
CA VAL A 182 -3.25 14.74 12.35
C VAL A 182 -4.54 15.36 12.90
N THR A 183 -5.63 15.26 12.13
CA THR A 183 -6.96 15.76 12.53
C THR A 183 -7.55 14.96 13.69
N ALA A 184 -7.48 13.63 13.63
CA ALA A 184 -7.99 12.75 14.68
C ALA A 184 -7.24 12.94 16.01
N LEU A 185 -5.93 13.22 15.95
CA LEU A 185 -5.11 13.56 17.10
C LEU A 185 -5.34 15.00 17.61
N GLY A 186 -6.13 15.81 16.90
CA GLY A 186 -6.44 17.20 17.28
C GLY A 186 -5.26 18.16 17.16
N ILE A 187 -4.21 17.79 16.43
CA ILE A 187 -2.96 18.54 16.34
C ILE A 187 -3.11 19.78 15.44
N ASN A 188 -4.02 19.77 14.46
CA ASN A 188 -4.25 20.89 13.54
C ASN A 188 -5.24 21.96 14.03
N LYS A 189 -6.07 21.67 15.04
CA LYS A 189 -7.18 22.55 15.47
C LYS A 189 -6.93 23.28 16.80
N GLY A 190 -5.81 23.02 17.45
CA GLY A 190 -5.49 23.61 18.75
C GLY A 190 -4.98 25.06 18.67
N ARG A 191 -4.95 25.73 19.82
CA ARG A 191 -4.14 26.94 19.99
C ARG A 191 -2.74 26.51 20.38
N ARG A 192 -1.71 27.12 19.77
CA ARG A 192 -0.30 26.90 20.16
C ARG A 192 -0.14 27.21 21.64
N ARG A 193 0.23 26.19 22.42
CA ARG A 193 0.47 26.37 23.86
C ARG A 193 1.73 27.21 24.05
N HIS A 194 1.74 28.21 24.93
CA HIS A 194 2.93 29.07 25.12
C HIS A 194 4.15 28.28 25.59
N ARG A 195 3.95 27.38 26.56
CA ARG A 195 4.99 26.46 26.99
C ARG A 195 5.17 25.40 25.88
N ALA A 196 6.38 25.27 25.34
CA ALA A 196 6.96 23.97 24.95
C ALA A 196 6.81 23.01 26.16
N SER A 197 7.26 21.77 26.23
CA SER A 197 6.83 20.84 27.32
C SER A 197 5.32 20.50 27.35
N LYS A 198 4.40 21.44 27.09
CA LYS A 198 2.96 21.16 26.93
C LYS A 198 2.53 20.89 25.49
N ARG A 199 3.39 21.15 24.49
CA ARG A 199 3.10 20.86 23.07
C ARG A 199 3.48 19.42 22.73
N PRO A 200 2.73 18.74 21.83
CA PRO A 200 3.21 17.52 21.17
C PRO A 200 4.57 17.74 20.51
N VAL A 201 5.36 16.68 20.40
CA VAL A 201 6.58 16.64 19.60
C VAL A 201 6.48 15.54 18.55
N ILE A 202 6.91 15.83 17.34
CA ILE A 202 6.96 14.88 16.22
C ILE A 202 8.40 14.76 15.75
N PHE A 203 8.88 13.51 15.67
CA PHE A 203 10.18 13.16 15.13
C PHE A 203 10.00 12.74 13.67
N THR A 204 10.80 13.31 12.77
CA THR A 204 10.77 13.02 11.33
C THR A 204 12.15 12.64 10.83
N CYS A 205 12.23 12.04 9.63
CA CYS A 205 13.48 11.67 8.97
C CYS A 205 13.75 12.56 7.73
N PRO A 206 15.00 12.67 7.25
CA PRO A 206 15.35 13.62 6.18
C PRO A 206 14.78 13.24 4.82
N PHE A 207 14.54 11.96 4.59
CA PHE A 207 13.97 11.41 3.36
C PHE A 207 12.44 11.19 3.45
N SER A 208 11.76 11.80 4.44
CA SER A 208 10.29 11.80 4.48
C SER A 208 9.75 12.52 3.24
N HIS A 209 8.81 11.88 2.54
CA HIS A 209 8.07 12.56 1.48
C HIS A 209 7.30 13.77 2.05
N HIS A 210 7.12 14.81 1.24
CA HIS A 210 6.48 16.07 1.67
C HIS A 210 5.08 15.85 2.28
N SER A 211 4.32 14.87 1.77
CA SER A 211 3.02 14.50 2.35
C SER A 211 3.08 14.04 3.81
N ASN A 212 4.23 13.50 4.24
CA ASN A 212 4.52 13.03 5.59
C ASN A 212 5.43 13.97 6.38
N LEU A 213 5.69 15.17 5.87
CA LEU A 213 6.48 16.19 6.57
C LEU A 213 5.66 17.46 6.82
N LEU A 214 5.04 18.01 5.77
CA LEU A 214 4.35 19.29 5.84
C LEU A 214 3.21 19.33 6.87
N PRO A 215 2.34 18.30 7.00
CA PRO A 215 1.27 18.34 8.00
C PRO A 215 1.78 18.49 9.45
N TRP A 216 2.98 17.99 9.73
CA TRP A 216 3.63 18.11 11.04
C TRP A 216 4.35 19.44 11.19
N ARG A 217 5.16 19.81 10.19
CA ARG A 217 6.00 21.02 10.22
C ARG A 217 5.18 22.31 10.22
N GLU A 218 4.07 22.32 9.49
CA GLU A 218 3.17 23.48 9.40
C GLU A 218 2.14 23.50 10.54
N SER A 219 2.12 22.48 11.40
CA SER A 219 1.23 22.44 12.54
C SER A 219 1.59 23.53 13.56
N PRO A 220 0.66 24.47 13.87
CA PRO A 220 0.93 25.49 14.86
C PRO A 220 0.98 24.93 16.28
N CYS A 221 0.48 23.70 16.53
CA CYS A 221 0.34 23.17 17.88
C CYS A 221 1.50 22.30 18.33
N ALA A 222 2.30 21.80 17.38
CA ALA A 222 3.37 20.87 17.66
C ALA A 222 4.75 21.51 17.48
N ASP A 223 5.75 20.84 18.03
CA ASP A 223 7.15 21.07 17.68
C ASP A 223 7.61 19.87 16.83
N GLU A 224 8.33 20.14 15.75
CA GLU A 224 8.92 19.14 14.87
C GLU A 224 10.42 19.04 15.15
N VAL A 225 10.94 17.81 15.18
CA VAL A 225 12.35 17.51 15.41
C VAL A 225 12.80 16.55 14.33
N GLN A 226 13.56 17.08 13.38
CA GLN A 226 14.17 16.29 12.33
C GLN A 226 15.36 15.50 12.90
N ILE A 227 15.31 14.17 12.78
CA ILE A 227 16.43 13.28 13.04
C ILE A 227 17.29 13.25 11.78
N PRO A 228 18.63 13.38 11.88
CA PRO A 228 19.50 13.36 10.72
C PRO A 228 19.66 11.96 10.13
N GLU A 229 20.33 11.91 8.98
CA GLU A 229 20.81 10.67 8.40
C GLU A 229 22.08 10.21 9.14
N ALA A 230 22.21 8.91 9.39
CA ALA A 230 23.43 8.33 9.95
C ALA A 230 24.59 8.37 8.93
N GLU A 231 25.84 8.27 9.39
CA GLU A 231 27.03 8.31 8.52
C GLU A 231 27.04 7.18 7.46
N GLY A 232 26.45 6.03 7.79
CA GLY A 232 26.26 4.90 6.86
C GLY A 232 25.00 4.98 5.99
N GLY A 233 24.26 6.08 6.05
CA GLY A 233 22.92 6.19 5.50
C GLY A 233 21.84 5.71 6.49
N GLY A 234 20.60 6.08 6.22
CA GLY A 234 19.46 5.65 7.04
C GLY A 234 19.22 6.54 8.26
N LEU A 235 18.31 6.13 9.13
CA LEU A 235 17.93 6.94 10.28
C LEU A 235 18.98 6.86 11.39
N ASP A 236 19.44 8.00 11.90
CA ASP A 236 20.34 8.03 13.07
C ASP A 236 19.57 7.65 14.35
N LEU A 237 19.71 6.38 14.75
CA LEU A 237 19.04 5.82 15.93
C LEU A 237 19.59 6.38 17.26
N GLU A 238 20.89 6.71 17.32
CA GLU A 238 21.50 7.28 18.52
C GLU A 238 20.96 8.70 18.76
N GLU A 239 20.88 9.51 17.70
CA GLU A 239 20.30 10.84 17.76
C GLU A 239 18.79 10.78 18.03
N LEU A 240 18.06 9.82 17.44
CA LEU A 240 16.66 9.58 17.77
C LEU A 240 16.48 9.28 19.27
N GLU A 241 17.27 8.37 19.84
CA GLU A 241 17.20 8.04 21.27
C GLU A 241 17.50 9.27 22.15
N ARG A 242 18.53 10.04 21.80
CA ARG A 242 18.88 11.27 22.51
C ARG A 242 17.75 12.29 22.48
N GLN A 243 17.08 12.45 21.33
CA GLN A 243 15.96 13.37 21.18
C GLN A 243 14.72 12.88 21.92
N LEU A 244 14.45 11.58 21.95
CA LEU A 244 13.38 10.97 22.76
C LEU A 244 13.60 11.22 24.25
N GLN A 245 14.81 11.02 24.75
CA GLN A 245 15.19 11.31 26.14
C GLN A 245 15.00 12.79 26.48
N ARG A 246 15.51 13.69 25.62
CA ARG A 246 15.37 15.15 25.79
C ARG A 246 13.91 15.59 25.89
N HIS A 247 13.02 14.89 25.17
CA HIS A 247 11.60 15.20 25.07
C HIS A 247 10.71 14.28 25.91
N GLN A 248 11.27 13.47 26.82
CA GLN A 248 10.51 12.45 27.57
C GLN A 248 9.26 13.00 28.27
N ASN A 249 9.33 14.23 28.79
CA ASN A 249 8.26 14.90 29.53
C ASN A 249 7.16 15.52 28.64
N ARG A 250 7.24 15.35 27.31
CA ARG A 250 6.22 15.83 26.37
C ARG A 250 4.95 14.96 26.50
N PRO A 251 3.75 15.58 26.49
CA PRO A 251 2.49 14.87 26.69
C PRO A 251 2.14 13.93 25.54
N LEU A 252 2.65 14.21 24.34
CA LEU A 252 2.48 13.37 23.16
C LEU A 252 3.78 13.41 22.36
N LYS A 253 4.26 12.23 21.99
CA LYS A 253 5.47 12.00 21.20
C LYS A 253 5.08 11.09 20.05
N ILE A 254 5.47 11.45 18.84
CA ILE A 254 5.15 10.68 17.62
C ILE A 254 6.43 10.57 16.80
N GLY A 255 6.83 9.37 16.41
CA GLY A 255 7.77 9.16 15.31
C GLY A 255 6.97 8.98 14.02
N SER A 256 7.19 9.85 13.03
CA SER A 256 6.53 9.77 11.72
C SER A 256 7.59 9.63 10.63
N PHE A 257 7.79 8.40 10.17
CA PHE A 257 8.89 8.02 9.29
C PHE A 257 8.40 7.33 8.03
N ALA A 258 9.17 7.41 6.94
CA ALA A 258 8.97 6.57 5.77
C ALA A 258 9.59 5.20 6.02
N ALA A 259 8.93 4.11 5.64
CA ALA A 259 9.50 2.76 5.75
C ALA A 259 10.60 2.51 4.68
N ALA A 260 10.51 3.22 3.55
CA ALA A 260 11.56 3.28 2.54
C ALA A 260 11.69 4.66 1.89
N SER A 261 12.91 5.00 1.50
CA SER A 261 13.22 6.23 0.75
C SER A 261 12.79 6.10 -0.71
N ASN A 262 11.94 7.02 -1.18
CA ASN A 262 11.53 7.09 -2.60
C ASN A 262 12.64 7.60 -3.54
N LEU A 263 13.74 8.10 -2.97
CA LEU A 263 14.90 8.60 -3.71
C LEU A 263 15.97 7.52 -3.89
N THR A 264 16.25 6.77 -2.83
CA THR A 264 17.38 5.83 -2.79
C THR A 264 16.96 4.36 -2.73
N GLY A 265 15.69 4.07 -2.44
CA GLY A 265 15.18 2.70 -2.23
C GLY A 265 15.61 2.07 -0.90
N MET A 266 16.35 2.80 -0.06
CA MET A 266 16.81 2.33 1.24
C MET A 266 15.65 2.02 2.17
N LEU A 267 15.69 0.84 2.78
CA LEU A 267 14.72 0.37 3.77
C LEU A 267 15.17 0.77 5.18
N ILE A 268 14.20 1.06 6.05
CA ILE A 268 14.43 1.25 7.48
C ILE A 268 14.04 -0.03 8.23
N ASP A 269 14.81 -0.38 9.27
CA ASP A 269 14.38 -1.36 10.25
C ASP A 269 13.22 -0.79 11.09
N VAL A 270 12.00 -1.04 10.60
CA VAL A 270 10.76 -0.57 11.21
C VAL A 270 10.58 -1.13 12.62
N ASP A 271 11.01 -2.36 12.86
CA ASP A 271 10.86 -3.03 14.16
C ASP A 271 11.78 -2.43 15.20
N GLU A 272 13.05 -2.21 14.86
CA GLU A 272 14.04 -1.57 15.73
C GLU A 272 13.59 -0.16 16.13
N VAL A 273 13.23 0.67 15.14
CA VAL A 273 12.77 2.04 15.38
C VAL A 273 11.48 2.04 16.21
N SER A 274 10.52 1.14 15.91
CA SER A 274 9.27 1.07 16.66
C SER A 274 9.49 0.64 18.11
N LYS A 275 10.38 -0.32 18.37
CA LYS A 275 10.77 -0.71 19.74
C LYS A 275 11.37 0.48 20.49
N LEU A 276 12.26 1.24 19.85
CA LEU A 276 12.86 2.44 20.44
C LEU A 276 11.81 3.52 20.75
N LEU A 277 10.90 3.81 19.82
CA LEU A 277 9.80 4.76 20.05
C LEU A 277 8.91 4.34 21.23
N HIS A 278 8.52 3.07 21.27
CA HIS A 278 7.66 2.52 22.33
C HIS A 278 8.35 2.51 23.70
N LYS A 279 9.67 2.27 23.76
CA LYS A 279 10.47 2.38 25.00
C LYS A 279 10.31 3.75 25.68
N TYR A 280 10.14 4.80 24.89
CA TYR A 280 9.92 6.17 25.37
C TYR A 280 8.45 6.60 25.37
N GLY A 281 7.51 5.69 25.14
CA GLY A 281 6.07 6.00 25.12
C GLY A 281 5.66 6.91 23.96
N ALA A 282 6.37 6.88 22.84
CA ALA A 282 6.00 7.56 21.62
C ALA A 282 5.11 6.66 20.74
N LEU A 283 4.23 7.27 19.95
CA LEU A 283 3.49 6.58 18.89
C LEU A 283 4.41 6.37 17.68
N ALA A 284 4.34 5.20 17.06
CA ALA A 284 5.01 4.91 15.79
C ALA A 284 4.03 5.08 14.62
N CYS A 285 4.39 5.91 13.65
CA CYS A 285 3.62 6.16 12.43
C CYS A 285 4.54 5.94 11.22
N TRP A 286 4.12 5.02 10.35
CA TRP A 286 4.93 4.59 9.21
C TRP A 286 4.23 4.88 7.89
N ASP A 287 4.96 5.51 6.98
CA ASP A 287 4.54 5.72 5.59
C ASP A 287 5.17 4.64 4.69
N TYR A 288 4.32 3.75 4.19
CA TYR A 288 4.70 2.65 3.30
C TYR A 288 4.47 2.98 1.81
N ALA A 289 4.23 4.25 1.44
CA ALA A 289 3.93 4.62 0.05
C ALA A 289 4.97 4.13 -0.97
N THR A 290 6.24 4.09 -0.59
CA THR A 290 7.36 3.64 -1.45
C THR A 290 7.56 2.12 -1.43
N CYS A 291 7.15 1.45 -0.35
CA CYS A 291 7.37 0.03 -0.12
C CYS A 291 6.29 -0.86 -0.76
N ALA A 292 5.22 -0.24 -1.29
CA ALA A 292 4.01 -0.89 -1.75
C ALA A 292 4.06 -1.28 -3.22
#